data_AF-A0A7C3TDI9-F1
#
_entry.id   AF-A0A7C3TDI9-F1
#
_cell.length_a   1.000
_cell.length_b   1.000
_cell.length_c   1.000
_cell.angle_alpha   90.00
_cell.angle_beta   90.00
_cell.angle_gamma   90.00
#
_symmetry.space_group_name_H-M   'P 1'
#
loop_
_entity.id
_entity.type
_entity.pdbx_description
1 polymer ?
#
loop_
_entity_poly.entity_id
_entity_poly.type
_entity_poly.pdbx_seq_one_letter_code
_entity_poly.pdbx_strand_id
1 'polypeptide(L)'
;MRQELIKETVAGFISESYQCIHELVKYLGESAKTPRQELFFFKDGRRKNVEYSNRFFLRASTEYSNPQLTLEDLQGILVARILEACANHALETNEKISEKSIEVIAKRVTEPPKGVVVPFLLITDDVEADRYSINPLRESIVATGQSAFPAHSIRTDGLKIDETFLRKYKDILVSADEASRIQYYVENEERYVDAVDSMKYDQLEKLSDLLGIQLVMPALRMPLETLSSERSDGPMHHLIRQAHSSYETLTLLYQLMGRSITKRKTLLLVVPHSSKGFGSKRAASGRLVFENETLKSIKVHYRPTLLYPNDVDSSDVSIAKACDNLSVEAKDILEYSFIKTPASPQFALYSVLSPEAAAIWHGVGLQQGGEVVRSYYSMHSAQCKHLIFQDIPKPYSGIPLQLDLIAGKMLRHPTHGNVDASVGTVNLPEMLKKATSVRVLQANELLRKADSWS
;
A
#
# COMPACT_ATOMS: atom_id res chain seq x y z
N MET A 1 10.17 32.62 3.28
CA MET A 1 10.83 31.34 2.93
C MET A 1 9.84 30.18 2.90
N ARG A 2 9.21 29.79 4.01
CA ARG A 2 8.26 28.64 4.03
C ARG A 2 7.04 28.81 3.11
N GLN A 3 6.38 29.96 3.14
CA GLN A 3 5.25 30.24 2.23
C GLN A 3 5.65 30.22 0.75
N GLU A 4 6.85 30.69 0.43
CA GLU A 4 7.35 30.70 -0.95
C GLU A 4 7.60 29.28 -1.45
N LEU A 5 8.25 28.44 -0.64
CA LEU A 5 8.46 27.02 -0.95
C LEU A 5 7.15 26.29 -1.25
N ILE A 6 6.10 26.54 -0.45
CA ILE A 6 4.78 25.91 -0.66
C ILE A 6 4.20 26.35 -2.00
N LYS A 7 4.25 27.65 -2.31
CA LYS A 7 3.75 28.18 -3.59
C LYS A 7 4.52 27.62 -4.78
N GLU A 8 5.85 27.58 -4.71
CA GLU A 8 6.71 26.99 -5.74
C GLU A 8 6.39 25.50 -5.96
N THR A 9 6.25 24.74 -4.87
CA THR A 9 5.92 23.31 -4.90
C THR A 9 4.56 23.07 -5.56
N VAL A 10 3.53 23.83 -5.16
CA VAL A 10 2.17 23.73 -5.70
C VAL A 10 2.12 24.17 -7.17
N ALA A 11 2.75 25.30 -7.51
CA ALA A 11 2.80 25.82 -8.88
C ALA A 11 3.51 24.84 -9.82
N GLY A 12 4.67 24.32 -9.40
CA GLY A 12 5.42 23.32 -10.13
C GLY A 12 4.59 22.05 -10.38
N PHE A 13 3.93 21.54 -9.34
CA PHE A 13 3.07 20.36 -9.48
C PHE A 13 1.89 20.59 -10.44
N ILE A 14 1.17 21.72 -10.29
CA ILE A 14 0.02 22.05 -11.15
C ILE A 14 0.45 22.17 -12.61
N SER A 15 1.56 22.86 -12.89
CA SER A 15 2.10 22.99 -14.24
C SER A 15 2.36 21.63 -14.88
N GLU A 16 2.93 20.71 -14.12
CA GLU A 16 3.36 19.39 -14.60
C GLU A 16 2.27 18.32 -14.59
N SER A 17 1.18 18.55 -13.87
CA SER A 17 0.12 17.56 -13.62
C SER A 17 -1.27 18.07 -13.96
N TYR A 18 -1.38 19.20 -14.67
CA TYR A 18 -2.65 19.87 -14.97
C TYR A 18 -3.70 18.93 -15.58
N GLN A 19 -3.30 18.12 -16.57
CA GLN A 19 -4.21 17.17 -17.21
C GLN A 19 -4.71 16.11 -16.22
N CYS A 20 -3.83 15.63 -15.32
CA CYS A 20 -4.21 14.66 -14.30
C CYS A 20 -5.22 15.25 -13.31
N ILE A 21 -5.02 16.49 -12.88
CA ILE A 21 -5.95 17.21 -12.01
C ILE A 21 -7.32 17.35 -12.70
N HIS A 22 -7.34 17.72 -13.98
CA HIS A 22 -8.57 17.84 -14.76
C HIS A 22 -9.33 16.52 -14.86
N GLU A 23 -8.64 15.42 -15.20
CA GLU A 23 -9.27 14.09 -15.28
C GLU A 23 -9.77 13.61 -13.93
N LEU A 24 -9.01 13.85 -12.84
CA LEU A 24 -9.45 13.52 -11.49
C LEU A 24 -10.74 14.25 -11.12
N VAL A 25 -10.81 15.57 -11.33
CA VAL A 25 -12.00 16.37 -11.02
C VAL A 25 -13.20 15.91 -11.83
N LYS A 26 -13.02 15.70 -13.14
CA LYS A 26 -14.07 15.20 -14.03
C LYS A 26 -14.60 13.84 -13.55
N TYR A 27 -13.68 12.89 -13.36
CA TYR A 27 -14.01 11.53 -12.93
C TYR A 27 -14.79 11.55 -11.60
N LEU A 28 -14.31 12.31 -10.60
CA LEU A 28 -14.98 12.41 -9.31
C LEU A 28 -16.34 13.11 -9.38
N GLY A 29 -16.49 14.12 -10.24
CA GLY A 29 -17.76 14.83 -10.45
C GLY A 29 -18.89 13.93 -10.98
N GLU A 30 -18.54 12.86 -11.70
CA GLU A 30 -19.47 11.88 -12.27
C GLU A 30 -19.64 10.62 -11.38
N SER A 31 -18.85 10.51 -10.31
CA SER A 31 -18.76 9.29 -9.50
C SER A 31 -19.65 9.31 -8.27
N ALA A 32 -20.10 8.13 -7.84
CA ALA A 32 -20.80 7.97 -6.56
C ALA A 32 -19.80 8.09 -5.40
N LYS A 33 -20.20 8.78 -4.33
CA LYS A 33 -19.39 8.91 -3.13
C LYS A 33 -19.37 7.60 -2.36
N THR A 34 -18.23 7.29 -1.75
CA THR A 34 -18.10 6.16 -0.82
C THR A 34 -18.93 6.46 0.44
N PRO A 35 -19.69 5.48 0.95
CA PRO A 35 -20.38 5.54 2.23
C PRO A 35 -19.43 5.69 3.43
N ARG A 36 -19.95 5.46 4.63
CA ARG A 36 -19.19 5.50 5.89
C ARG A 36 -17.94 4.62 5.81
N GLN A 37 -16.79 5.21 6.13
CA GLN A 37 -15.50 4.53 6.25
C GLN A 37 -14.81 4.98 7.54
N GLU A 38 -14.35 4.01 8.33
CA GLU A 38 -13.47 4.25 9.47
C GLU A 38 -12.02 4.12 9.01
N LEU A 39 -11.21 5.12 9.38
CA LEU A 39 -9.77 5.18 9.18
C LEU A 39 -9.10 5.49 10.52
N PHE A 40 -7.78 5.46 10.59
CA PHE A 40 -7.04 5.86 11.79
C PHE A 40 -5.84 6.72 11.46
N PHE A 41 -5.27 7.38 12.46
CA PHE A 41 -3.94 7.97 12.38
C PHE A 41 -3.27 7.86 13.75
N PHE A 42 -1.96 8.01 13.82
CA PHE A 42 -1.26 8.11 15.10
C PHE A 42 -0.99 9.56 15.43
N LYS A 43 -1.16 9.91 16.70
CA LYS A 43 -0.80 11.20 17.26
C LYS A 43 -0.32 11.01 18.69
N ASP A 44 0.84 11.58 19.02
CA ASP A 44 1.49 11.41 20.32
C ASP A 44 1.71 9.93 20.69
N GLY A 45 2.09 9.10 19.71
CA GLY A 45 2.26 7.64 19.88
C GLY A 45 0.97 6.86 20.12
N ARG A 46 -0.21 7.48 19.89
CA ARG A 46 -1.50 6.82 20.11
C ARG A 46 -2.34 6.81 18.85
N ARG A 47 -2.90 5.63 18.55
CA ARG A 47 -3.89 5.47 17.49
C ARG A 47 -5.16 6.25 17.83
N LYS A 48 -5.67 7.00 16.86
CA LYS A 48 -6.94 7.71 16.90
C LYS A 48 -7.75 7.30 15.67
N ASN A 49 -8.97 6.83 15.88
CA ASN A 49 -9.87 6.52 14.79
C ASN A 49 -10.61 7.79 14.34
N VAL A 50 -10.90 7.87 13.06
CA VAL A 50 -11.65 8.96 12.44
C VAL A 50 -12.61 8.36 11.43
N GLU A 51 -13.81 8.92 11.38
CA GLU A 51 -14.86 8.47 10.49
C GLU A 51 -15.16 9.51 9.42
N TYR A 52 -15.30 9.02 8.19
CA TYR A 52 -15.69 9.81 7.04
C TYR A 52 -16.95 9.21 6.42
N SER A 53 -17.86 10.04 5.94
CA SER A 53 -19.08 9.61 5.25
C SER A 53 -19.33 10.50 4.04
N ASN A 54 -19.80 9.89 2.94
CA ASN A 54 -20.09 10.59 1.69
C ASN A 54 -18.85 11.36 1.18
N ARG A 55 -17.76 10.63 0.95
CA ARG A 55 -16.47 11.16 0.48
C ARG A 55 -15.93 10.37 -0.71
N PHE A 56 -14.99 10.96 -1.42
CA PHE A 56 -14.13 10.27 -2.38
C PHE A 56 -12.78 10.03 -1.71
N PHE A 57 -12.30 8.79 -1.72
CA PHE A 57 -11.03 8.45 -1.11
C PHE A 57 -9.91 8.38 -2.14
N LEU A 58 -8.85 9.17 -1.95
CA LEU A 58 -7.65 9.18 -2.80
C LEU A 58 -6.51 8.44 -2.08
N ARG A 59 -6.13 7.25 -2.55
CA ARG A 59 -5.04 6.46 -1.95
C ARG A 59 -3.68 6.99 -2.39
N ALA A 60 -2.77 7.24 -1.45
CA ALA A 60 -1.44 7.83 -1.69
C ALA A 60 -0.28 6.82 -1.83
N SER A 61 -0.35 5.67 -1.18
CA SER A 61 0.71 4.63 -1.22
C SER A 61 0.15 3.25 -0.85
N THR A 62 0.91 2.21 -1.17
CA THR A 62 0.70 0.79 -0.82
C THR A 62 2.05 0.25 -0.36
N GLU A 63 2.08 -0.42 0.79
CA GLU A 63 3.25 -1.04 1.45
C GLU A 63 3.95 -0.16 2.50
N TYR A 64 3.72 -0.47 3.78
CA TYR A 64 4.12 0.35 4.94
C TYR A 64 4.76 -0.48 6.07
N SER A 65 5.37 -1.62 5.78
CA SER A 65 5.97 -2.45 6.83
C SER A 65 7.36 -1.99 7.26
N ASN A 66 8.04 -1.13 6.48
CA ASN A 66 9.34 -0.61 6.84
C ASN A 66 9.21 0.58 7.81
N PRO A 67 10.00 0.69 8.90
CA PRO A 67 9.88 1.80 9.84
C PRO A 67 10.25 3.15 9.22
N GLN A 68 11.20 3.23 8.28
CA GLN A 68 11.57 4.52 7.70
C GLN A 68 10.45 5.06 6.79
N LEU A 69 10.16 6.36 6.89
CA LEU A 69 9.51 7.10 5.82
C LEU A 69 10.54 7.37 4.71
N THR A 70 10.35 6.75 3.56
CA THR A 70 11.25 6.90 2.39
C THR A 70 10.90 8.14 1.57
N LEU A 71 11.78 8.52 0.63
CA LEU A 71 11.47 9.58 -0.33
C LEU A 71 10.29 9.23 -1.23
N GLU A 72 10.16 7.96 -1.61
CA GLU A 72 9.01 7.44 -2.35
C GLU A 72 7.70 7.61 -1.57
N ASP A 73 7.68 7.20 -0.29
CA ASP A 73 6.53 7.36 0.59
C ASP A 73 6.11 8.84 0.71
N LEU A 74 7.08 9.71 1.04
CA LEU A 74 6.83 11.14 1.20
C LEU A 74 6.28 11.76 -0.09
N GLN A 75 6.82 11.38 -1.25
CA GLN A 75 6.32 11.89 -2.52
C GLN A 75 4.87 11.50 -2.76
N GLY A 76 4.50 10.23 -2.52
CA GLY A 76 3.12 9.77 -2.65
C GLY A 76 2.17 10.58 -1.76
N ILE A 77 2.56 10.81 -0.51
CA ILE A 77 1.82 11.63 0.47
C ILE A 77 1.66 13.08 0.01
N LEU A 78 2.76 13.72 -0.40
CA LEU A 78 2.78 15.10 -0.85
C LEU A 78 1.88 15.28 -2.07
N VAL A 79 2.01 14.40 -3.06
CA VAL A 79 1.21 14.43 -4.28
C VAL A 79 -0.27 14.23 -3.98
N ALA A 80 -0.62 13.26 -3.12
CA ALA A 80 -2.00 13.06 -2.70
C ALA A 80 -2.57 14.29 -1.98
N ARG A 81 -1.76 14.96 -1.15
CA ARG A 81 -2.14 16.20 -0.47
C ARG A 81 -2.42 17.34 -1.44
N ILE A 82 -1.58 17.53 -2.46
CA ILE A 82 -1.76 18.60 -3.47
C ILE A 82 -2.95 18.27 -4.40
N LEU A 83 -3.07 17.03 -4.84
CA LEU A 83 -4.21 16.58 -5.66
C LEU A 83 -5.54 16.77 -4.93
N GLU A 84 -5.61 16.44 -3.64
CA GLU A 84 -6.80 16.71 -2.84
C GLU A 84 -7.14 18.19 -2.81
N ALA A 85 -6.15 19.06 -2.57
CA ALA A 85 -6.42 20.49 -2.44
C ALA A 85 -6.89 21.09 -3.77
N CYS A 86 -6.30 20.64 -4.88
CA CYS A 86 -6.74 21.00 -6.23
C CYS A 86 -8.17 20.50 -6.51
N ALA A 87 -8.44 19.21 -6.25
CA ALA A 87 -9.72 18.61 -6.57
C ALA A 87 -10.86 19.22 -5.73
N ASN A 88 -10.66 19.40 -4.42
CA ASN A 88 -11.65 20.03 -3.56
C ASN A 88 -11.88 21.50 -3.95
N HIS A 89 -10.83 22.26 -4.28
CA HIS A 89 -11.00 23.62 -4.77
C HIS A 89 -11.86 23.66 -6.04
N ALA A 90 -11.53 22.86 -7.05
CA ALA A 90 -12.26 22.82 -8.31
C ALA A 90 -13.72 22.35 -8.15
N LEU A 91 -13.96 21.34 -7.32
CA LEU A 91 -15.31 20.81 -7.06
C LEU A 91 -16.19 21.79 -6.25
N GLU A 92 -15.60 22.58 -5.36
CA GLU A 92 -16.32 23.57 -4.55
C GLU A 92 -16.65 24.85 -5.32
N THR A 93 -15.74 25.31 -6.20
CA THR A 93 -15.96 26.53 -6.99
C THR A 93 -16.61 26.27 -8.34
N ASN A 94 -16.60 25.01 -8.81
CA ASN A 94 -16.95 24.64 -10.18
C ASN A 94 -16.07 25.35 -11.22
N GLU A 95 -14.82 25.67 -10.86
CA GLU A 95 -13.84 26.33 -11.73
C GLU A 95 -12.67 25.40 -12.06
N LYS A 96 -12.07 25.62 -13.23
CA LYS A 96 -10.80 24.97 -13.59
C LYS A 96 -9.64 25.58 -12.80
N ILE A 97 -8.66 24.75 -12.48
CA ILE A 97 -7.42 25.23 -11.85
C ILE A 97 -6.71 26.21 -12.77
N SER A 98 -6.29 27.35 -12.23
CA SER A 98 -5.55 28.38 -12.94
C SER A 98 -4.43 28.95 -12.07
N GLU A 99 -3.62 29.87 -12.61
CA GLU A 99 -2.58 30.56 -11.83
C GLU A 99 -3.16 31.27 -10.58
N LYS A 100 -4.37 31.81 -10.68
CA LYS A 100 -5.07 32.45 -9.54
C LYS A 100 -5.41 31.46 -8.43
N SER A 101 -5.54 30.17 -8.76
CA SER A 101 -5.82 29.11 -7.80
C SER A 101 -4.61 28.74 -6.94
N ILE A 102 -3.38 29.05 -7.38
CA ILE A 102 -2.14 28.63 -6.71
C ILE A 102 -2.09 29.12 -5.27
N GLU A 103 -2.42 30.39 -5.01
CA GLU A 103 -2.42 30.98 -3.66
C GLU A 103 -3.40 30.25 -2.73
N VAL A 104 -4.60 29.95 -3.26
CA VAL A 104 -5.67 29.28 -2.51
C VAL A 104 -5.27 27.84 -2.19
N ILE A 105 -4.72 27.12 -3.17
CA ILE A 105 -4.27 25.74 -3.02
C ILE A 105 -3.08 25.67 -2.07
N ALA A 106 -2.10 26.57 -2.21
CA ALA A 106 -0.95 26.70 -1.32
C ALA A 106 -1.39 26.94 0.13
N LYS A 107 -2.42 27.75 0.37
CA LYS A 107 -3.01 27.89 1.70
C LYS A 107 -3.69 26.62 2.17
N ARG A 108 -4.51 25.98 1.31
CA ARG A 108 -5.26 24.76 1.66
C ARG A 108 -4.35 23.63 2.11
N VAL A 109 -3.22 23.41 1.44
CA VAL A 109 -2.29 22.32 1.79
C VAL A 109 -1.64 22.48 3.17
N THR A 110 -1.67 23.68 3.77
CA THR A 110 -1.17 23.92 5.13
C THR A 110 -2.15 23.45 6.22
N GLU A 111 -3.42 23.22 5.87
CA GLU A 111 -4.46 22.78 6.79
C GLU A 111 -4.72 21.27 6.62
N PRO A 112 -5.34 20.60 7.61
CA PRO A 112 -5.85 19.24 7.41
C PRO A 112 -6.79 19.16 6.19
N PRO A 113 -6.83 18.03 5.45
CA PRO A 113 -7.72 17.84 4.31
C PRO A 113 -9.17 18.23 4.63
N LYS A 114 -9.78 19.01 3.74
CA LYS A 114 -11.12 19.57 3.90
C LYS A 114 -11.83 19.50 2.55
N GLY A 115 -13.01 18.90 2.56
CA GLY A 115 -13.87 18.82 1.38
C GLY A 115 -14.41 17.41 1.16
N VAL A 116 -14.78 17.13 -0.09
CA VAL A 116 -15.37 15.86 -0.51
C VAL A 116 -14.34 14.81 -0.84
N VAL A 117 -13.14 15.21 -1.27
CA VAL A 117 -11.98 14.33 -1.49
C VAL A 117 -11.19 14.23 -0.19
N VAL A 118 -10.95 13.01 0.28
CA VAL A 118 -10.17 12.71 1.48
C VAL A 118 -9.02 11.80 1.07
N PRO A 119 -7.76 12.21 1.28
CA PRO A 119 -6.65 11.40 0.86
C PRO A 119 -6.24 10.50 2.04
N PHE A 120 -5.81 9.26 1.77
CA PHE A 120 -5.50 8.28 2.82
C PHE A 120 -4.36 7.33 2.43
N LEU A 121 -3.79 6.66 3.43
CA LEU A 121 -2.77 5.63 3.27
C LEU A 121 -3.41 4.23 3.31
N LEU A 122 -3.05 3.35 2.38
CA LEU A 122 -3.41 1.93 2.47
C LEU A 122 -2.18 1.15 2.94
N ILE A 123 -2.21 0.76 4.22
CA ILE A 123 -1.14 0.01 4.86
C ILE A 123 -1.42 -1.48 4.63
N THR A 124 -0.54 -2.13 3.87
CA THR A 124 -0.60 -3.58 3.63
C THR A 124 0.18 -4.30 4.72
N ASP A 125 -0.51 -4.99 5.64
CA ASP A 125 0.11 -5.63 6.80
C ASP A 125 0.41 -7.13 6.60
N ASP A 126 0.13 -7.63 5.39
CA ASP A 126 0.40 -9.00 4.93
C ASP A 126 1.73 -9.17 4.20
N VAL A 127 2.54 -8.10 4.12
CA VAL A 127 3.89 -8.10 3.57
C VAL A 127 4.93 -8.39 4.65
N GLU A 128 6.11 -8.84 4.25
CA GLU A 128 7.25 -9.06 5.15
C GLU A 128 7.77 -7.71 5.69
N ALA A 129 8.18 -7.65 6.96
CA ALA A 129 8.71 -6.43 7.56
C ALA A 129 10.04 -5.97 6.94
N ASP A 130 10.91 -6.91 6.60
CA ASP A 130 12.20 -6.70 5.95
C ASP A 130 12.14 -6.98 4.44
N ARG A 131 10.96 -6.84 3.83
CA ARG A 131 10.72 -7.10 2.39
C ARG A 131 11.77 -6.46 1.49
N TYR A 132 12.13 -5.22 1.81
CA TYR A 132 13.26 -4.52 1.24
C TYR A 132 14.37 -4.47 2.28
N SER A 133 15.62 -4.64 1.83
CA SER A 133 16.78 -4.71 2.72
C SER A 133 17.18 -3.38 3.37
N ILE A 134 16.33 -2.36 3.25
CA ILE A 134 16.46 -1.03 3.87
C ILE A 134 16.06 -1.03 5.35
N ASN A 135 15.37 -2.07 5.84
CA ASN A 135 14.89 -2.12 7.22
C ASN A 135 16.06 -2.29 8.21
N PRO A 136 16.32 -1.30 9.10
CA PRO A 136 17.42 -1.36 10.06
C PRO A 136 17.23 -2.42 11.16
N LEU A 137 16.05 -3.06 11.24
CA LEU A 137 15.74 -4.11 12.21
C LEU A 137 15.90 -5.52 11.63
N ARG A 138 16.23 -5.66 10.34
CA ARG A 138 16.25 -6.93 9.58
C ARG A 138 17.00 -8.06 10.28
N GLU A 139 18.19 -7.80 10.81
CA GLU A 139 18.99 -8.84 11.48
C GLU A 139 18.32 -9.34 12.75
N SER A 140 17.70 -8.45 13.52
CA SER A 140 16.98 -8.83 14.74
C SER A 140 15.67 -9.55 14.44
N ILE A 141 14.96 -9.18 13.36
CA ILE A 141 13.78 -9.89 12.85
C ILE A 141 14.16 -11.33 12.45
N VAL A 142 15.31 -11.50 11.80
CA VAL A 142 15.85 -12.80 11.46
C VAL A 142 16.27 -13.59 12.71
N ALA A 143 16.98 -12.96 13.64
CA ALA A 143 17.49 -13.60 14.85
C ALA A 143 16.39 -14.05 15.80
N THR A 144 15.26 -13.32 15.85
CA THR A 144 14.07 -13.68 16.62
C THR A 144 13.18 -14.72 15.91
N GLY A 145 13.54 -15.14 14.69
CA GLY A 145 12.80 -16.15 13.92
C GLY A 145 11.54 -15.62 13.22
N GLN A 146 11.37 -14.30 13.13
CA GLN A 146 10.15 -13.64 12.65
C GLN A 146 10.22 -13.21 11.16
N SER A 147 11.35 -13.38 10.48
CA SER A 147 11.59 -12.92 9.09
C SER A 147 10.65 -13.42 7.98
N ALA A 148 9.82 -14.42 8.26
CA ALA A 148 8.82 -14.91 7.31
C ALA A 148 7.38 -14.75 7.81
N PHE A 149 7.19 -14.02 8.90
CA PHE A 149 5.87 -13.67 9.42
C PHE A 149 5.35 -12.48 8.61
N PRO A 150 4.03 -12.37 8.40
CA PRO A 150 3.47 -11.11 7.93
C PRO A 150 3.73 -10.02 8.97
N ALA A 151 3.95 -8.78 8.54
CA ALA A 151 4.28 -7.67 9.44
C ALA A 151 3.29 -7.54 10.60
N HIS A 152 2.00 -7.79 10.34
CA HIS A 152 0.93 -7.82 11.35
C HIS A 152 1.25 -8.69 12.58
N SER A 153 1.94 -9.82 12.39
CA SER A 153 2.18 -10.84 13.42
C SER A 153 3.52 -10.69 14.14
N ILE A 154 4.34 -9.71 13.75
CA ILE A 154 5.66 -9.52 14.35
C ILE A 154 5.52 -8.79 15.68
N ARG A 155 6.21 -9.31 16.70
CA ARG A 155 6.38 -8.68 18.01
C ARG A 155 7.71 -7.92 18.05
N THR A 156 7.73 -6.84 18.80
CA THR A 156 8.93 -6.01 19.01
C THR A 156 9.94 -6.62 19.99
N ASP A 157 9.52 -7.61 20.78
CA ASP A 157 10.36 -8.29 21.76
C ASP A 157 11.66 -8.82 21.12
N GLY A 158 12.81 -8.29 21.57
CA GLY A 158 14.13 -8.68 21.08
C GLY A 158 14.55 -8.04 19.75
N LEU A 159 13.71 -7.20 19.14
CA LEU A 159 14.08 -6.39 17.99
C LEU A 159 15.02 -5.26 18.42
N LYS A 160 16.02 -4.99 17.58
CA LYS A 160 17.03 -3.96 17.80
C LYS A 160 17.65 -3.52 16.49
N ILE A 161 18.17 -2.31 16.48
CA ILE A 161 18.90 -1.79 15.33
C ILE A 161 20.13 -2.68 15.02
N ASP A 162 20.32 -2.97 13.73
CA ASP A 162 21.50 -3.62 13.20
C ASP A 162 22.66 -2.62 13.07
N GLU A 163 23.66 -2.77 13.94
CA GLU A 163 24.88 -1.96 13.93
C GLU A 163 25.70 -2.07 12.64
N THR A 164 25.61 -3.22 11.95
CA THR A 164 26.28 -3.40 10.65
C THR A 164 25.57 -2.59 9.57
N PHE A 165 24.24 -2.63 9.55
CA PHE A 165 23.41 -1.77 8.69
C PHE A 165 23.72 -0.29 8.94
N LEU A 166 23.72 0.16 10.19
CA LEU A 166 24.04 1.56 10.51
C LEU A 166 25.43 1.96 10.04
N ARG A 167 26.45 1.14 10.29
CA ARG A 167 27.82 1.45 9.84
C ARG A 167 27.91 1.60 8.33
N LYS A 168 27.13 0.80 7.58
CA LYS A 168 27.14 0.79 6.12
C LYS A 168 26.30 1.90 5.49
N TYR A 169 25.15 2.22 6.08
CA TYR A 169 24.10 3.03 5.44
C TYR A 169 23.71 4.30 6.18
N LYS A 170 24.44 4.66 7.25
CA LYS A 170 24.27 5.95 7.91
C LYS A 170 24.39 7.10 6.92
N ASP A 171 23.40 8.00 6.96
CA ASP A 171 23.23 9.17 6.10
C ASP A 171 23.06 8.84 4.60
N ILE A 172 22.81 7.56 4.27
CA ILE A 172 22.52 7.06 2.93
C ILE A 172 21.08 6.55 2.84
N LEU A 173 20.72 5.61 3.73
CA LEU A 173 19.36 5.06 3.84
C LEU A 173 18.68 5.48 5.15
N VAL A 174 19.44 5.80 6.19
CA VAL A 174 18.91 6.17 7.52
C VAL A 174 19.81 7.20 8.18
N SER A 175 19.24 8.20 8.85
CA SER A 175 20.01 9.10 9.71
C SER A 175 20.16 8.55 11.14
N ALA A 176 21.11 9.09 11.90
CA ALA A 176 21.33 8.66 13.30
C ALA A 176 20.14 8.97 14.24
N ASP A 177 19.47 10.10 14.03
CA ASP A 177 18.27 10.48 14.79
C ASP A 177 17.11 9.53 14.48
N GLU A 178 16.92 9.15 13.21
CA GLU A 178 15.90 8.19 12.81
C GLU A 178 16.14 6.82 13.42
N ALA A 179 17.37 6.29 13.35
CA ALA A 179 17.72 5.02 13.97
C ALA A 179 17.40 5.00 15.48
N SER A 180 17.71 6.10 16.17
CA SER A 180 17.44 6.24 17.61
C SER A 180 15.94 6.26 17.91
N ARG A 181 15.13 6.93 17.08
CA ARG A 181 13.67 6.96 17.23
C ARG A 181 13.01 5.62 16.89
N ILE A 182 13.50 4.93 15.87
CA ILE A 182 13.05 3.57 15.54
C ILE A 182 13.26 2.67 16.76
N GLN A 183 14.46 2.70 17.37
CA GLN A 183 14.76 1.94 18.57
C GLN A 183 13.78 2.30 19.72
N TYR A 184 13.52 3.59 19.94
CA TYR A 184 12.56 4.04 20.95
C TYR A 184 11.16 3.45 20.75
N TYR A 185 10.58 3.52 19.55
CA TYR A 185 9.23 2.98 19.31
C TYR A 185 9.19 1.46 19.40
N VAL A 186 10.24 0.78 18.93
CA VAL A 186 10.36 -0.68 19.07
C VAL A 186 10.41 -1.09 20.55
N GLU A 187 11.06 -0.32 21.42
CA GLU A 187 11.13 -0.63 22.86
C GLU A 187 9.83 -0.33 23.63
N ASN A 188 8.93 0.51 23.08
CA ASN A 188 7.76 1.02 23.79
C ASN A 188 6.42 0.50 23.25
N GLU A 189 6.41 -0.17 22.10
CA GLU A 189 5.22 -0.79 21.51
C GLU A 189 5.33 -2.31 21.54
N GLU A 190 4.23 -3.05 21.72
CA GLU A 190 4.25 -4.53 21.68
C GLU A 190 4.25 -5.07 20.24
N ARG A 191 3.51 -4.40 19.35
CA ARG A 191 3.30 -4.84 17.97
C ARG A 191 4.18 -4.04 17.03
N TYR A 192 4.88 -4.75 16.15
CA TYR A 192 5.78 -4.15 15.18
C TYR A 192 5.09 -3.10 14.29
N VAL A 193 3.89 -3.41 13.79
CA VAL A 193 3.12 -2.48 12.94
C VAL A 193 2.70 -1.21 13.67
N ASP A 194 2.47 -1.26 14.98
CA ASP A 194 2.10 -0.09 15.77
C ASP A 194 3.35 0.77 16.09
N ALA A 195 4.53 0.15 16.22
CA ALA A 195 5.82 0.84 16.28
C ALA A 195 6.15 1.57 14.97
N VAL A 196 5.97 0.89 13.83
CA VAL A 196 6.19 1.45 12.49
C VAL A 196 5.26 2.64 12.24
N ASP A 197 3.97 2.50 12.53
CA ASP A 197 3.02 3.59 12.35
C ASP A 197 3.34 4.76 13.28
N SER A 198 3.61 4.51 14.57
CA SER A 198 3.97 5.58 15.50
C SER A 198 5.21 6.36 15.04
N MET A 199 6.24 5.65 14.57
CA MET A 199 7.43 6.27 14.00
C MET A 199 7.10 7.12 12.78
N LYS A 200 6.39 6.56 11.79
CA LYS A 200 6.07 7.28 10.55
C LYS A 200 5.20 8.51 10.79
N TYR A 201 4.22 8.42 11.68
CA TYR A 201 3.38 9.57 12.02
C TYR A 201 4.17 10.65 12.77
N ASP A 202 5.08 10.31 13.68
CA ASP A 202 6.01 11.28 14.30
C ASP A 202 6.89 11.97 13.25
N GLN A 203 7.39 11.24 12.27
CA GLN A 203 8.12 11.82 11.15
C GLN A 203 7.24 12.75 10.30
N LEU A 204 6.03 12.33 9.95
CA LEU A 204 5.09 13.15 9.17
C LEU A 204 4.70 14.44 9.87
N GLU A 205 4.51 14.42 11.19
CA GLU A 205 4.26 15.64 11.99
C GLU A 205 5.45 16.61 11.89
N LYS A 206 6.68 16.12 12.11
CA LYS A 206 7.91 16.93 12.02
C LYS A 206 8.16 17.49 10.62
N LEU A 207 7.89 16.68 9.58
CA LEU A 207 7.97 17.13 8.20
C LEU A 207 6.89 18.16 7.86
N SER A 208 5.69 18.02 8.44
CA SER A 208 4.63 18.99 8.26
C SER A 208 5.03 20.36 8.80
N ASP A 209 5.66 20.38 9.97
CA ASP A 209 6.21 21.60 10.56
C ASP A 209 7.37 22.18 9.74
N LEU A 210 8.29 21.33 9.26
CA LEU A 210 9.43 21.74 8.45
C LEU A 210 8.99 22.43 7.15
N LEU A 211 8.12 21.76 6.40
CA LEU A 211 7.70 22.15 5.05
C LEU A 211 6.54 23.15 5.06
N GLY A 212 5.76 23.20 6.14
CA GLY A 212 4.53 23.98 6.23
C GLY A 212 3.35 23.40 5.46
N ILE A 213 3.45 22.14 5.05
CA ILE A 213 2.38 21.38 4.36
C ILE A 213 1.87 20.34 5.36
N GLN A 214 0.58 20.24 5.58
CA GLN A 214 0.01 19.21 6.45
C GLN A 214 0.09 17.84 5.75
N LEU A 215 1.04 17.00 6.17
CA LEU A 215 1.32 15.69 5.59
C LEU A 215 0.70 14.53 6.38
N VAL A 216 0.17 14.79 7.58
CA VAL A 216 -0.52 13.76 8.37
C VAL A 216 -1.85 13.42 7.68
N MET A 217 -1.99 12.15 7.30
CA MET A 217 -3.17 11.63 6.61
C MET A 217 -3.73 10.43 7.37
N PRO A 218 -5.04 10.19 7.33
CA PRO A 218 -5.60 8.96 7.87
C PRO A 218 -5.15 7.74 7.04
N ALA A 219 -5.17 6.57 7.65
CA ALA A 219 -4.76 5.30 7.10
C ALA A 219 -5.84 4.22 7.29
N LEU A 220 -5.81 3.23 6.40
CA LEU A 220 -6.55 1.99 6.47
C LEU A 220 -5.55 0.84 6.44
N ARG A 221 -5.62 -0.08 7.42
CA ARG A 221 -4.75 -1.25 7.51
C ARG A 221 -5.51 -2.49 7.08
N MET A 222 -5.01 -3.19 6.07
CA MET A 222 -5.60 -4.39 5.46
C MET A 222 -4.47 -5.32 4.98
N PRO A 223 -4.72 -6.64 4.83
CA PRO A 223 -5.95 -7.35 5.11
C PRO A 223 -5.98 -8.03 6.48
N LEU A 224 -4.85 -8.22 7.17
CA LEU A 224 -4.77 -9.14 8.31
C LEU A 224 -5.40 -8.55 9.56
N GLU A 225 -5.22 -7.25 9.82
CA GLU A 225 -5.92 -6.58 10.91
C GLU A 225 -7.44 -6.65 10.72
N THR A 226 -7.93 -6.40 9.50
CA THR A 226 -9.34 -6.55 9.15
C THR A 226 -9.81 -7.99 9.38
N LEU A 227 -9.07 -8.99 8.90
CA LEU A 227 -9.39 -10.40 9.10
C LEU A 227 -9.39 -10.82 10.58
N SER A 228 -8.48 -10.28 11.38
CA SER A 228 -8.38 -10.60 12.80
C SER A 228 -9.51 -9.99 13.65
N SER A 229 -10.07 -8.86 13.21
CA SER A 229 -11.08 -8.09 13.93
C SER A 229 -12.51 -8.35 13.43
N GLU A 230 -12.67 -8.74 12.16
CA GLU A 230 -13.95 -9.13 11.59
C GLU A 230 -14.43 -10.49 12.16
N ARG A 231 -15.74 -10.60 12.34
CA ARG A 231 -16.40 -11.90 12.53
C ARG A 231 -16.27 -12.74 11.25
N SER A 232 -16.47 -14.05 11.36
CA SER A 232 -16.38 -14.96 10.20
C SER A 232 -17.40 -14.67 9.09
N ASP A 233 -18.51 -13.99 9.40
CA ASP A 233 -19.49 -13.49 8.43
C ASP A 233 -19.14 -12.11 7.84
N GLY A 234 -18.01 -11.53 8.22
CA GLY A 234 -17.51 -10.25 7.71
C GLY A 234 -17.13 -10.27 6.22
N PRO A 235 -17.08 -9.10 5.56
CA PRO A 235 -16.85 -8.98 4.13
C PRO A 235 -15.55 -9.63 3.64
N MET A 236 -14.45 -9.50 4.40
CA MET A 236 -13.15 -10.06 3.99
C MET A 236 -13.14 -11.59 4.04
N HIS A 237 -13.77 -12.15 5.08
CA HIS A 237 -13.96 -13.59 5.18
C HIS A 237 -14.88 -14.13 4.09
N HIS A 238 -15.98 -13.42 3.81
CA HIS A 238 -16.92 -13.79 2.75
C HIS A 238 -16.25 -13.76 1.37
N LEU A 239 -15.41 -12.75 1.11
CA LEU A 239 -14.63 -12.63 -0.11
C LEU A 239 -13.72 -13.85 -0.32
N ILE A 240 -13.02 -14.30 0.72
CA ILE A 240 -12.15 -15.47 0.64
C ILE A 240 -12.95 -16.75 0.31
N ARG A 241 -14.11 -16.94 0.95
CA ARG A 241 -15.01 -18.07 0.65
C ARG A 241 -15.48 -18.02 -0.81
N GLN A 242 -15.96 -16.87 -1.26
CA GLN A 242 -16.44 -16.66 -2.63
C GLN A 242 -15.34 -16.88 -3.66
N ALA A 243 -14.11 -16.43 -3.37
CA ALA A 243 -12.97 -16.62 -4.27
C ALA A 243 -12.59 -18.10 -4.51
N HIS A 244 -13.05 -19.01 -3.65
CA HIS A 244 -12.75 -20.44 -3.72
C HIS A 244 -14.00 -21.32 -3.89
N SER A 245 -15.17 -20.72 -4.17
CA SER A 245 -16.46 -21.41 -4.17
C SER A 245 -16.59 -22.46 -5.27
N SER A 246 -15.99 -22.22 -6.44
CA SER A 246 -16.03 -23.14 -7.57
C SER A 246 -14.76 -23.09 -8.44
N TYR A 247 -14.59 -24.10 -9.29
CA TYR A 247 -13.50 -24.16 -10.26
C TYR A 247 -13.56 -23.03 -11.28
N GLU A 248 -14.78 -22.68 -11.72
CA GLU A 248 -15.06 -21.60 -12.67
C GLU A 248 -14.66 -20.25 -12.07
N THR A 249 -15.08 -19.98 -10.81
CA THR A 249 -14.69 -18.75 -10.12
C THR A 249 -13.18 -18.65 -9.97
N LEU A 250 -12.51 -19.72 -9.53
CA LEU A 250 -11.05 -19.73 -9.43
C LEU A 250 -10.39 -19.47 -10.80
N THR A 251 -10.83 -20.16 -11.84
CA THR A 251 -10.30 -20.00 -13.20
C THR A 251 -10.44 -18.57 -13.68
N LEU A 252 -11.60 -17.95 -13.46
CA LEU A 252 -11.89 -16.57 -13.83
C LEU A 252 -10.96 -15.59 -13.09
N LEU A 253 -10.81 -15.75 -11.77
CA LEU A 253 -9.93 -14.92 -10.95
C LEU A 253 -8.47 -15.04 -11.40
N TYR A 254 -8.01 -16.24 -11.71
CA TYR A 254 -6.67 -16.44 -12.27
C TYR A 254 -6.49 -15.76 -13.62
N GLN A 255 -7.48 -15.82 -14.51
CA GLN A 255 -7.45 -15.14 -15.80
C GLN A 255 -7.40 -13.60 -15.65
N LEU A 256 -8.16 -13.02 -14.72
CA LEU A 256 -8.10 -11.58 -14.39
C LEU A 256 -6.69 -11.17 -13.94
N MET A 257 -6.03 -12.04 -13.19
CA MET A 257 -4.63 -11.85 -12.77
C MET A 257 -3.60 -12.21 -13.85
N GLY A 258 -4.02 -12.62 -15.05
CA GLY A 258 -3.15 -13.04 -16.16
C GLY A 258 -2.39 -14.33 -15.92
N ARG A 259 -2.99 -15.24 -15.17
CA ARG A 259 -2.39 -16.48 -14.70
C ARG A 259 -3.26 -17.66 -15.13
N SER A 260 -2.67 -18.84 -15.07
CA SER A 260 -3.37 -20.09 -15.31
C SER A 260 -3.41 -20.91 -14.01
N ILE A 261 -4.59 -21.44 -13.71
CA ILE A 261 -4.81 -22.33 -12.57
C ILE A 261 -4.11 -23.68 -12.74
N THR A 262 -3.84 -24.12 -13.98
CA THR A 262 -3.28 -25.44 -14.29
C THR A 262 -1.75 -25.50 -14.13
N LYS A 263 -1.08 -24.36 -13.91
CA LYS A 263 0.37 -24.36 -13.66
C LYS A 263 0.69 -25.11 -12.35
N ARG A 264 1.75 -25.93 -12.38
CA ARG A 264 2.17 -26.75 -11.22
C ARG A 264 2.51 -25.94 -9.97
N LYS A 265 2.96 -24.69 -10.16
CA LYS A 265 3.19 -23.70 -9.11
C LYS A 265 2.42 -22.43 -9.48
N THR A 266 1.33 -22.20 -8.77
CA THR A 266 0.45 -21.07 -9.00
C THR A 266 0.50 -20.15 -7.79
N LEU A 267 0.51 -18.84 -8.01
CA LEU A 267 0.34 -17.88 -6.92
C LEU A 267 -1.04 -18.10 -6.32
N LEU A 268 -1.11 -18.48 -5.05
CA LEU A 268 -2.40 -18.71 -4.42
C LEU A 268 -3.14 -17.38 -4.25
N LEU A 269 -4.46 -17.38 -4.46
CA LEU A 269 -5.30 -16.22 -4.13
C LEU A 269 -5.23 -15.86 -2.65
N VAL A 270 -5.01 -16.87 -1.80
CA VAL A 270 -4.83 -16.76 -0.37
C VAL A 270 -3.69 -17.71 0.03
N VAL A 271 -2.72 -17.22 0.80
CA VAL A 271 -1.58 -18.01 1.28
C VAL A 271 -1.81 -18.38 2.76
N PRO A 272 -2.18 -19.64 3.06
CA PRO A 272 -2.34 -20.10 4.43
C PRO A 272 -1.06 -19.97 5.25
N HIS A 273 -1.18 -19.45 6.46
CA HIS A 273 -0.07 -19.38 7.41
C HIS A 273 0.18 -20.74 8.03
N SER A 274 1.44 -21.02 8.34
CA SER A 274 1.79 -22.24 9.07
C SER A 274 1.56 -22.07 10.57
N SER A 275 1.47 -23.18 11.32
CA SER A 275 1.37 -23.15 12.79
C SER A 275 2.59 -22.52 13.49
N LYS A 276 3.68 -22.32 12.74
CA LYS A 276 4.88 -21.61 13.19
C LYS A 276 4.79 -20.09 12.96
N GLY A 277 3.70 -19.57 12.39
CA GLY A 277 3.49 -18.15 12.10
C GLY A 277 3.97 -17.69 10.71
N PHE A 278 4.55 -18.58 9.90
CA PHE A 278 5.02 -18.20 8.56
C PHE A 278 3.84 -17.83 7.67
N GLY A 279 3.87 -16.61 7.10
CA GLY A 279 2.85 -16.08 6.19
C GLY A 279 3.42 -15.36 4.97
N SER A 280 4.75 -15.33 4.82
CA SER A 280 5.45 -14.74 3.68
C SER A 280 4.98 -15.32 2.35
N LYS A 281 4.41 -14.46 1.50
CA LYS A 281 3.98 -14.84 0.14
C LYS A 281 5.18 -15.14 -0.75
N ARG A 282 6.34 -14.56 -0.44
CA ARG A 282 7.58 -14.77 -1.19
C ARG A 282 8.24 -16.11 -0.88
N ALA A 283 8.24 -16.51 0.39
CA ALA A 283 8.77 -17.80 0.84
C ALA A 283 7.85 -18.99 0.54
N ALA A 284 6.55 -18.72 0.30
CA ALA A 284 5.55 -19.72 -0.01
C ALA A 284 5.58 -20.17 -1.48
N SER A 285 5.61 -21.49 -1.71
CA SER A 285 5.28 -22.12 -2.98
C SER A 285 3.99 -22.93 -2.81
N GLY A 286 2.90 -22.44 -3.41
CA GLY A 286 1.58 -23.05 -3.29
C GLY A 286 1.13 -23.90 -4.48
N ARG A 287 0.22 -24.84 -4.22
CA ARG A 287 -0.53 -25.59 -5.24
C ARG A 287 -1.96 -25.85 -4.78
N LEU A 288 -2.91 -25.63 -5.68
CA LEU A 288 -4.29 -26.08 -5.55
C LEU A 288 -4.39 -27.56 -5.96
N VAL A 289 -5.08 -28.37 -5.16
CA VAL A 289 -5.31 -29.79 -5.43
C VAL A 289 -6.77 -29.99 -5.78
N PHE A 290 -7.03 -30.44 -7.00
CA PHE A 290 -8.36 -30.73 -7.50
C PHE A 290 -8.58 -32.24 -7.69
N GLU A 291 -9.83 -32.66 -7.53
CA GLU A 291 -10.34 -33.97 -7.92
C GLU A 291 -11.69 -33.72 -8.61
N ASN A 292 -11.80 -34.06 -9.89
CA ASN A 292 -12.99 -33.80 -10.73
C ASN A 292 -13.49 -32.34 -10.58
N GLU A 293 -12.59 -31.37 -10.80
CA GLU A 293 -12.84 -29.93 -10.68
C GLU A 293 -13.22 -29.45 -9.26
N THR A 294 -13.38 -30.34 -8.30
CA THR A 294 -13.62 -29.97 -6.90
C THR A 294 -12.29 -29.69 -6.20
N LEU A 295 -12.16 -28.50 -5.59
CA LEU A 295 -11.00 -28.19 -4.74
C LEU A 295 -11.01 -29.12 -3.52
N LYS A 296 -9.91 -29.84 -3.29
CA LYS A 296 -9.75 -30.75 -2.15
C LYS A 296 -8.84 -30.17 -1.08
N SER A 297 -7.74 -29.56 -1.47
CA SER A 297 -6.82 -28.93 -0.53
C SER A 297 -5.94 -27.87 -1.18
N ILE A 298 -5.36 -27.02 -0.35
CA ILE A 298 -4.29 -26.09 -0.68
C ILE A 298 -3.02 -26.58 0.00
N LYS A 299 -1.97 -26.88 -0.79
CA LYS A 299 -0.66 -27.27 -0.27
C LYS A 299 0.31 -26.12 -0.37
N VAL A 300 1.02 -25.83 0.72
CA VAL A 300 2.02 -24.77 0.79
C VAL A 300 3.34 -25.33 1.29
N HIS A 301 4.40 -25.05 0.55
CA HIS A 301 5.77 -25.30 0.97
C HIS A 301 6.47 -23.98 1.23
N TYR A 302 6.89 -23.76 2.48
CA TYR A 302 7.70 -22.62 2.90
C TYR A 302 9.17 -23.00 2.85
N ARG A 303 9.97 -22.17 2.17
CA ARG A 303 11.43 -22.35 2.06
C ARG A 303 12.18 -21.03 2.27
N PRO A 304 13.44 -21.07 2.73
CA PRO A 304 14.26 -19.88 2.83
C PRO A 304 14.35 -19.20 1.46
N THR A 305 14.03 -17.92 1.40
CA THR A 305 13.92 -17.19 0.13
C THR A 305 14.53 -15.80 0.26
N LEU A 306 15.34 -15.42 -0.73
CA LEU A 306 15.85 -14.06 -0.86
C LEU A 306 14.69 -13.11 -1.16
N LEU A 307 14.65 -12.00 -0.44
CA LEU A 307 13.70 -10.91 -0.65
C LEU A 307 14.29 -9.89 -1.63
N TYR A 308 13.88 -8.63 -1.53
CA TYR A 308 14.32 -7.58 -2.45
C TYR A 308 15.54 -6.84 -1.90
N PRO A 309 16.55 -6.55 -2.75
CA PRO A 309 17.63 -5.67 -2.36
C PRO A 309 17.15 -4.23 -2.20
N ASN A 310 17.99 -3.39 -1.62
CA ASN A 310 17.84 -1.94 -1.66
C ASN A 310 18.46 -1.37 -2.95
N ASP A 311 18.04 -0.16 -3.32
CA ASP A 311 18.52 0.55 -4.50
C ASP A 311 20.01 0.95 -4.44
N VAL A 312 20.65 0.93 -3.27
CA VAL A 312 22.06 1.36 -3.09
C VAL A 312 23.03 0.21 -3.33
N ASP A 313 22.70 -1.00 -2.85
CA ASP A 313 23.52 -2.19 -2.98
C ASP A 313 22.65 -3.39 -3.35
N SER A 314 22.68 -3.76 -4.63
CA SER A 314 21.91 -4.88 -5.18
C SER A 314 22.34 -6.26 -4.66
N SER A 315 23.51 -6.35 -3.99
CA SER A 315 23.98 -7.59 -3.38
C SER A 315 23.51 -7.76 -1.93
N ASP A 316 23.04 -6.68 -1.30
CA ASP A 316 22.54 -6.70 0.06
C ASP A 316 21.04 -7.02 0.08
N VAL A 317 20.71 -8.27 0.38
CA VAL A 317 19.35 -8.81 0.30
C VAL A 317 18.89 -9.37 1.65
N SER A 318 17.66 -9.05 2.04
CA SER A 318 17.01 -9.69 3.18
C SER A 318 16.62 -11.13 2.86
N ILE A 319 16.37 -11.93 3.91
CA ILE A 319 16.04 -13.35 3.77
C ILE A 319 14.82 -13.67 4.64
N ALA A 320 13.73 -14.10 4.00
CA ALA A 320 12.63 -14.75 4.71
C ALA A 320 13.04 -16.18 5.07
N LYS A 321 13.43 -16.42 6.32
CA LYS A 321 13.78 -17.75 6.83
C LYS A 321 12.52 -18.50 7.25
N ALA A 322 12.04 -19.39 6.39
CA ALA A 322 10.94 -20.29 6.70
C ALA A 322 11.23 -21.71 6.19
N CYS A 323 10.90 -22.72 6.97
CA CYS A 323 10.97 -24.13 6.58
C CYS A 323 9.74 -24.84 7.10
N ASP A 324 8.76 -25.05 6.24
CA ASP A 324 7.54 -25.76 6.61
C ASP A 324 6.79 -26.36 5.42
N ASN A 325 5.95 -27.34 5.72
CA ASN A 325 5.03 -27.93 4.76
C ASN A 325 3.67 -28.06 5.42
N LEU A 326 2.65 -27.49 4.80
CA LEU A 326 1.27 -27.63 5.27
C LEU A 326 0.31 -27.95 4.14
N SER A 327 -0.80 -28.55 4.53
CA SER A 327 -1.96 -28.81 3.70
C SER A 327 -3.18 -28.31 4.44
N VAL A 328 -3.98 -27.47 3.79
CA VAL A 328 -5.26 -26.98 4.31
C VAL A 328 -6.37 -27.63 3.49
N GLU A 329 -7.34 -28.24 4.17
CA GLU A 329 -8.49 -28.85 3.52
C GLU A 329 -9.38 -27.78 2.90
N ALA A 330 -9.98 -28.07 1.75
CA ALA A 330 -10.83 -27.09 1.05
C ALA A 330 -11.99 -26.59 1.91
N LYS A 331 -12.56 -27.46 2.77
CA LYS A 331 -13.62 -27.08 3.72
C LYS A 331 -13.21 -25.91 4.61
N ASP A 332 -11.93 -25.84 5.00
CA ASP A 332 -11.44 -24.81 5.93
C ASP A 332 -11.24 -23.45 5.22
N ILE A 333 -11.24 -23.44 3.88
CA ILE A 333 -11.25 -22.23 3.03
C ILE A 333 -12.68 -21.88 2.59
N LEU A 334 -13.53 -22.87 2.34
CA LEU A 334 -14.94 -22.67 2.01
C LEU A 334 -15.76 -22.20 3.21
N GLU A 335 -15.32 -22.54 4.43
CA GLU A 335 -15.89 -22.09 5.72
C GLU A 335 -14.91 -21.14 6.43
N TYR A 336 -14.18 -20.33 5.65
CA TYR A 336 -13.03 -19.59 6.15
C TYR A 336 -13.32 -18.76 7.41
N SER A 337 -12.43 -18.91 8.39
CA SER A 337 -12.29 -18.11 9.60
C SER A 337 -10.80 -17.87 9.84
N PHE A 338 -10.41 -16.61 10.06
CA PHE A 338 -9.01 -16.27 10.28
C PHE A 338 -8.42 -16.95 11.53
N ILE A 339 -9.24 -17.17 12.57
CA ILE A 339 -8.82 -17.84 13.80
C ILE A 339 -8.41 -19.29 13.54
N LYS A 340 -9.16 -19.99 12.68
CA LYS A 340 -8.93 -21.41 12.37
C LYS A 340 -7.88 -21.61 11.28
N THR A 341 -7.91 -20.73 10.28
CA THR A 341 -7.09 -20.83 9.07
C THR A 341 -6.50 -19.45 8.74
N PRO A 342 -5.55 -18.94 9.54
CA PRO A 342 -4.94 -17.65 9.26
C PRO A 342 -4.28 -17.67 7.88
N ALA A 343 -4.49 -16.64 7.08
CA ALA A 343 -3.98 -16.61 5.71
C ALA A 343 -3.86 -15.18 5.15
N SER A 344 -2.91 -14.99 4.23
CA SER A 344 -2.68 -13.71 3.55
C SER A 344 -3.32 -13.70 2.15
N PRO A 345 -4.44 -12.98 1.91
CA PRO A 345 -5.01 -12.82 0.56
C PRO A 345 -4.11 -11.98 -0.35
N GLN A 346 -4.18 -12.18 -1.66
CA GLN A 346 -3.46 -11.33 -2.63
C GLN A 346 -4.05 -9.92 -2.67
N PHE A 347 -3.21 -8.91 -2.93
CA PHE A 347 -3.63 -7.50 -2.99
C PHE A 347 -4.82 -7.29 -3.94
N ALA A 348 -4.73 -7.81 -5.16
CA ALA A 348 -5.79 -7.69 -6.16
C ALA A 348 -7.13 -8.34 -5.72
N LEU A 349 -7.10 -9.29 -4.77
CA LEU A 349 -8.31 -9.87 -4.19
C LEU A 349 -8.95 -8.90 -3.21
N TYR A 350 -8.25 -8.53 -2.14
CA TYR A 350 -8.85 -7.70 -1.09
C TYR A 350 -9.01 -6.23 -1.47
N SER A 351 -8.36 -5.76 -2.54
CA SER A 351 -8.51 -4.38 -3.01
C SER A 351 -9.94 -4.04 -3.41
N VAL A 352 -10.76 -5.04 -3.79
CA VAL A 352 -12.19 -4.83 -4.10
C VAL A 352 -13.02 -4.33 -2.90
N LEU A 353 -12.49 -4.50 -1.68
CA LEU A 353 -13.04 -3.99 -0.43
C LEU A 353 -12.39 -2.66 0.01
N SER A 354 -11.47 -2.10 -0.79
CA SER A 354 -10.88 -0.78 -0.54
C SER A 354 -11.89 0.34 -0.85
N PRO A 355 -11.94 1.42 -0.06
CA PRO A 355 -12.85 2.56 -0.27
C PRO A 355 -12.41 3.53 -1.36
N GLU A 356 -11.25 3.30 -1.98
CA GLU A 356 -10.61 4.23 -2.90
C GLU A 356 -11.45 4.51 -4.16
N ALA A 357 -11.64 5.79 -4.46
CA ALA A 357 -12.18 6.26 -5.75
C ALA A 357 -11.05 6.57 -6.74
N ALA A 358 -9.84 6.81 -6.25
CA ALA A 358 -8.63 7.01 -7.03
C ALA A 358 -7.41 6.48 -6.27
N ALA A 359 -6.41 6.02 -7.01
CA ALA A 359 -5.24 5.30 -6.51
C ALA A 359 -3.96 5.81 -7.16
N ILE A 360 -2.99 6.23 -6.33
CA ILE A 360 -1.66 6.63 -6.78
C ILE A 360 -0.70 5.42 -6.68
N TRP A 361 -0.01 5.15 -7.78
CA TRP A 361 1.04 4.16 -7.90
C TRP A 361 2.40 4.82 -8.03
N HIS A 362 3.45 4.11 -7.65
CA HIS A 362 4.80 4.64 -7.64
C HIS A 362 5.59 4.07 -8.83
N GLY A 363 5.72 4.86 -9.91
CA GLY A 363 6.66 4.57 -11.00
C GLY A 363 6.35 3.30 -11.81
N VAL A 364 5.08 3.09 -12.18
CA VAL A 364 4.65 1.94 -12.99
C VAL A 364 5.42 1.92 -14.32
N GLY A 365 6.33 0.95 -14.45
CA GLY A 365 7.20 0.76 -15.61
C GLY A 365 8.70 0.77 -15.30
N LEU A 366 9.15 1.39 -14.20
CA LEU A 366 10.54 1.28 -13.74
C LEU A 366 10.79 0.04 -12.89
N GLN A 367 9.84 -0.36 -12.04
CA GLN A 367 10.02 -1.42 -11.04
C GLN A 367 9.01 -2.60 -11.16
N GLN A 368 8.66 -3.03 -12.37
CA GLN A 368 7.81 -4.23 -12.61
C GLN A 368 6.37 -4.18 -12.02
N GLY A 369 5.83 -3.01 -11.67
CA GLY A 369 4.49 -2.86 -11.10
C GLY A 369 3.30 -3.06 -12.06
N GLY A 370 3.52 -3.08 -13.38
CA GLY A 370 2.45 -3.10 -14.38
C GLY A 370 1.49 -4.30 -14.25
N GLU A 371 1.99 -5.47 -13.89
CA GLU A 371 1.15 -6.66 -13.70
C GLU A 371 0.24 -6.56 -12.46
N VAL A 372 0.69 -5.85 -11.42
CA VAL A 372 -0.11 -5.60 -10.21
C VAL A 372 -1.26 -4.66 -10.55
N VAL A 373 -0.97 -3.55 -11.22
CA VAL A 373 -1.99 -2.57 -11.64
C VAL A 373 -3.01 -3.20 -12.59
N ARG A 374 -2.56 -4.02 -13.55
CA ARG A 374 -3.47 -4.77 -14.45
C ARG A 374 -4.37 -5.73 -13.68
N SER A 375 -3.81 -6.51 -12.75
CA SER A 375 -4.59 -7.46 -11.95
C SER A 375 -5.62 -6.73 -11.07
N TYR A 376 -5.20 -5.64 -10.41
CA TYR A 376 -6.06 -4.75 -9.66
C TYR A 376 -7.21 -4.21 -10.53
N TYR A 377 -6.88 -3.59 -11.67
CA TYR A 377 -7.88 -2.95 -12.53
C TYR A 377 -8.87 -3.97 -13.10
N SER A 378 -8.38 -5.13 -13.56
CA SER A 378 -9.21 -6.24 -14.05
C SER A 378 -10.17 -6.77 -12.98
N MET A 379 -9.72 -6.93 -11.73
CA MET A 379 -10.56 -7.39 -10.62
C MET A 379 -11.69 -6.39 -10.32
N HIS A 380 -11.37 -5.10 -10.20
CA HIS A 380 -12.39 -4.07 -10.00
C HIS A 380 -13.36 -3.99 -11.18
N SER A 381 -12.88 -4.10 -12.42
CA SER A 381 -13.73 -4.08 -13.63
C SER A 381 -14.69 -5.28 -13.66
N ALA A 382 -14.21 -6.49 -13.36
CA ALA A 382 -15.05 -7.68 -13.33
C ALA A 382 -16.11 -7.61 -12.23
N GLN A 383 -15.77 -7.10 -11.04
CA GLN A 383 -16.73 -6.89 -9.96
C GLN A 383 -17.80 -5.84 -10.35
N CYS A 384 -17.40 -4.72 -10.99
CA CYS A 384 -18.36 -3.71 -11.49
C CYS A 384 -19.36 -4.28 -12.50
N LYS A 385 -18.92 -5.27 -13.29
CA LYS A 385 -19.74 -5.96 -14.29
C LYS A 385 -20.51 -7.15 -13.71
N HIS A 386 -20.49 -7.33 -12.38
CA HIS A 386 -21.14 -8.45 -11.68
C HIS A 386 -20.66 -9.84 -12.14
N LEU A 387 -19.45 -9.94 -12.70
CA LEU A 387 -18.86 -11.22 -13.13
C LEU A 387 -18.28 -12.01 -11.96
N ILE A 388 -17.87 -11.31 -10.90
CA ILE A 388 -17.36 -11.89 -9.66
C ILE A 388 -17.98 -11.16 -8.47
N PHE A 389 -18.06 -11.85 -7.32
CA PHE A 389 -18.33 -11.24 -6.02
C PHE A 389 -19.62 -10.39 -5.95
N GLN A 390 -20.72 -10.89 -6.54
CA GLN A 390 -21.99 -10.15 -6.65
C GLN A 390 -22.56 -9.73 -5.29
N ASP A 391 -22.39 -10.57 -4.26
CA ASP A 391 -22.91 -10.35 -2.91
C ASP A 391 -21.88 -9.70 -1.96
N ILE A 392 -20.69 -9.36 -2.46
CA ILE A 392 -19.66 -8.70 -1.66
C ILE A 392 -19.92 -7.19 -1.68
N PRO A 393 -20.04 -6.54 -0.49
CA PRO A 393 -20.26 -5.11 -0.44
C PRO A 393 -19.09 -4.39 -1.11
N LYS A 394 -19.42 -3.36 -1.86
CA LYS A 394 -18.44 -2.57 -2.59
C LYS A 394 -18.41 -1.16 -2.03
N PRO A 395 -17.40 -0.81 -1.19
CA PRO A 395 -17.35 0.51 -0.58
C PRO A 395 -17.41 1.64 -1.61
N TYR A 396 -16.68 1.50 -2.72
CA TYR A 396 -16.76 2.40 -3.86
C TYR A 396 -17.40 1.72 -5.07
N SER A 397 -18.53 2.23 -5.59
CA SER A 397 -19.28 1.53 -6.64
C SER A 397 -18.60 1.54 -8.03
N GLY A 398 -17.62 2.42 -8.29
CA GLY A 398 -16.90 2.53 -9.57
C GLY A 398 -15.60 1.72 -9.68
N ILE A 399 -14.89 1.87 -10.80
CA ILE A 399 -13.51 1.36 -10.96
C ILE A 399 -12.56 2.49 -10.60
N PRO A 400 -11.72 2.39 -9.55
CA PRO A 400 -10.93 3.52 -9.08
C PRO A 400 -10.05 4.12 -10.19
N LEU A 401 -9.93 5.45 -10.26
CA LEU A 401 -9.05 6.13 -11.21
C LEU A 401 -7.58 5.81 -10.87
N GLN A 402 -6.80 5.39 -11.87
CA GLN A 402 -5.43 4.96 -11.68
C GLN A 402 -4.46 6.10 -12.04
N LEU A 403 -3.67 6.54 -11.08
CA LEU A 403 -2.68 7.60 -11.21
C LEU A 403 -1.28 7.04 -10.97
N ASP A 404 -0.26 7.58 -11.63
CA ASP A 404 1.12 7.10 -11.52
C ASP A 404 2.08 8.25 -11.32
N LEU A 405 2.95 8.14 -10.32
CA LEU A 405 4.09 9.04 -10.15
C LEU A 405 5.03 8.87 -11.33
N ILE A 406 5.38 9.97 -12.00
CA ILE A 406 6.30 9.91 -13.13
C ILE A 406 7.71 9.61 -12.61
N ALA A 407 8.17 8.38 -12.88
CA ALA A 407 9.52 7.84 -12.72
C ALA A 407 10.69 8.85 -12.74
N GLY A 408 10.78 9.66 -13.81
CA GLY A 408 11.86 10.64 -14.01
C GLY A 408 11.76 11.90 -13.14
N LYS A 409 10.64 12.08 -12.44
CA LYS A 409 10.34 13.19 -11.53
C LYS A 409 10.12 12.70 -10.10
N MET A 410 10.61 11.50 -9.78
CA MET A 410 10.61 10.99 -8.42
C MET A 410 11.69 11.65 -7.56
N LEU A 411 11.38 11.87 -6.29
CA LEU A 411 12.34 12.32 -5.29
C LEU A 411 13.40 11.23 -5.12
N ARG A 412 14.67 11.61 -5.31
CA ARG A 412 15.83 10.71 -5.22
C ARG A 412 16.90 11.33 -4.36
N HIS A 413 17.61 10.51 -3.62
CA HIS A 413 18.76 10.95 -2.85
C HIS A 413 19.75 11.68 -3.77
N PRO A 414 20.14 12.94 -3.50
CA PRO A 414 20.91 13.76 -4.44
C PRO A 414 22.28 13.14 -4.79
N THR A 415 22.90 12.47 -3.82
CA THR A 415 24.21 11.81 -4.00
C THR A 415 24.11 10.38 -4.55
N HIS A 416 23.07 9.64 -4.16
CA HIS A 416 23.01 8.18 -4.36
C HIS A 416 21.94 7.74 -5.36
N GLY A 417 21.08 8.65 -5.81
CA GLY A 417 20.09 8.40 -6.86
C GLY A 417 18.94 7.45 -6.50
N ASN A 418 18.88 6.96 -5.26
CA ASN A 418 17.87 5.99 -4.81
C ASN A 418 16.60 6.67 -4.24
N VAL A 419 15.46 5.98 -4.31
CA VAL A 419 14.17 6.44 -3.74
C VAL A 419 13.90 5.85 -2.35
N ASP A 420 14.63 4.80 -2.00
CA ASP A 420 14.61 4.06 -0.74
C ASP A 420 15.14 4.85 0.47
N ALA A 421 15.90 5.92 0.22
CA ALA A 421 16.50 6.73 1.27
C ALA A 421 15.42 7.29 2.20
N SER A 422 15.70 7.28 3.49
CA SER A 422 14.84 7.93 4.44
C SER A 422 14.89 9.45 4.30
N VAL A 423 13.76 10.08 4.56
CA VAL A 423 13.59 11.55 4.53
C VAL A 423 14.60 12.30 5.39
N GLY A 424 15.10 11.70 6.48
CA GLY A 424 16.10 12.32 7.36
C GLY A 424 17.51 12.40 6.81
N THR A 425 17.82 11.77 5.67
CA THR A 425 19.16 11.83 5.06
C THR A 425 19.32 12.94 4.03
N VAL A 426 18.29 13.74 3.78
CA VAL A 426 18.27 14.74 2.70
C VAL A 426 17.79 16.12 3.13
N ASN A 427 18.12 17.14 2.33
CA ASN A 427 17.54 18.47 2.47
C ASN A 427 16.24 18.58 1.66
N LEU A 428 15.11 18.25 2.30
CA LEU A 428 13.80 18.25 1.66
C LEU A 428 13.38 19.61 1.06
N PRO A 429 13.53 20.77 1.75
CA PRO A 429 13.23 22.07 1.16
C PRO A 429 13.92 22.31 -0.19
N GLU A 430 15.17 21.89 -0.34
CA GLU A 430 15.89 22.01 -1.62
C GLU A 430 15.34 21.05 -2.67
N MET A 431 15.01 19.81 -2.27
CA MET A 431 14.48 18.80 -3.19
C MET A 431 13.12 19.19 -3.75
N LEU A 432 12.24 19.81 -2.95
CA LEU A 432 10.90 20.20 -3.37
C LEU A 432 10.86 21.35 -4.38
N LYS A 433 11.99 22.03 -4.63
CA LYS A 433 12.11 22.98 -5.75
C LYS A 433 11.99 22.30 -7.12
N LYS A 434 12.26 20.98 -7.18
CA LYS A 434 12.03 20.19 -8.38
C LYS A 434 10.58 19.73 -8.39
N ALA A 435 9.84 20.12 -9.42
CA ALA A 435 8.44 19.76 -9.57
C ALA A 435 8.26 18.23 -9.67
N THR A 436 7.43 17.69 -8.78
CA THR A 436 6.92 16.32 -8.90
C THR A 436 5.78 16.29 -9.92
N SER A 437 5.48 15.12 -10.48
CA SER A 437 4.43 14.98 -11.49
C SER A 437 3.73 13.64 -11.42
N VAL A 438 2.46 13.67 -11.82
CA VAL A 438 1.61 12.49 -11.98
C VAL A 438 0.99 12.43 -13.36
N ARG A 439 0.71 11.21 -13.80
CA ARG A 439 -0.09 10.93 -15.00
C ARG A 439 -1.27 10.03 -14.67
N VAL A 440 -2.28 10.06 -15.52
CA VAL A 440 -3.37 9.08 -15.52
C VAL A 440 -2.90 7.85 -16.29
N LEU A 441 -3.09 6.66 -15.72
CA LEU A 441 -2.92 5.39 -16.42
C LEU A 441 -4.21 5.06 -17.15
N GLN A 442 -4.13 4.88 -18.46
CA GLN A 442 -5.34 4.74 -19.28
C GLN A 442 -5.91 3.32 -19.17
N ALA A 443 -7.24 3.19 -19.14
CA ALA A 443 -7.91 1.91 -18.96
C ALA A 443 -7.50 0.85 -20.00
N ASN A 444 -7.29 1.26 -21.25
CA ASN A 444 -6.82 0.40 -22.34
C ASN A 444 -5.39 -0.12 -22.15
N GLU A 445 -4.55 0.55 -21.34
CA GLU A 445 -3.21 0.10 -20.97
C GLU A 445 -3.24 -0.93 -19.81
N LEU A 446 -4.34 -0.94 -19.07
CA LEU A 446 -4.51 -1.68 -17.82
C LEU A 446 -5.42 -2.90 -17.95
N LEU A 447 -6.38 -2.90 -18.88
CA LEU A 447 -7.18 -4.07 -19.17
C LEU A 447 -6.33 -5.10 -19.90
N ARG A 448 -6.31 -6.33 -19.37
CA ARG A 448 -5.83 -7.47 -20.15
C ARG A 448 -6.77 -7.65 -21.35
N LYS A 449 -6.20 -7.77 -22.57
CA LYS A 449 -6.98 -7.90 -23.80
C LYS A 449 -8.03 -9.00 -23.64
N ALA A 450 -9.25 -8.57 -23.85
CA ALA A 450 -10.44 -9.36 -23.65
C ALA A 450 -10.72 -10.21 -24.89
N ASP A 451 -9.92 -11.24 -25.14
CA ASP A 451 -10.28 -12.21 -26.18
C ASP A 451 -11.30 -13.26 -25.66
N SER A 452 -11.94 -13.05 -24.48
CA SER A 452 -12.86 -14.05 -23.89
C SER A 452 -13.86 -13.54 -22.84
N TRP A 453 -14.21 -12.25 -22.78
CA TRP A 453 -15.18 -11.74 -21.78
C TRP A 453 -16.61 -11.59 -22.34
N SER A 454 -16.95 -12.37 -23.36
CA SER A 454 -18.29 -12.53 -23.94
C SER A 454 -18.60 -13.99 -24.14
#